data_AF-A0A081XKF3-F1
#
_entry.id   AF-A0A081XKF3-F1
#
_cell.length_a   1.000
_cell.length_b   1.000
_cell.length_c   1.000
_cell.angle_alpha   90.00
_cell.angle_beta   90.00
_cell.angle_gamma   90.00
#
_symmetry.space_group_name_H-M   'P 1'
#
loop_
_entity.id
_entity.type
_entity.pdbx_description
1 polymer ?
#
loop_
_entity_poly.entity_id
_entity_poly.type
_entity_poly.pdbx_seq_one_letter_code
_entity_poly.pdbx_strand_id
1 'polypeptide(L)'
;MNGLTGVRSLTTLPVVTLGGDALAHVRDTVFDTSAGRIASFTLTGRTLLSGPLPRDLPWPAVHCLGPHAVMVRDAGALCDLPPSRAHRDAVRGRLLGAQVLTDDGEAVGTVLDVLVESGTSGRLAAFRLAANRELVHGSRHRRHRVYVPRGEALRVTGRALVIPSHARTYVTDDLPAFVARVGERHARGREVAS
;
A
#
# COMPACT_ATOMS: atom_id res chain seq x y z
N MET A 1 16.81 -8.21 -4.15
CA MET A 1 15.76 -7.53 -4.95
C MET A 1 14.54 -7.37 -4.06
N ASN A 2 14.03 -6.16 -3.88
CA ASN A 2 12.74 -5.97 -3.20
C ASN A 2 11.63 -6.29 -4.21
N GLY A 3 10.74 -7.22 -3.86
CA GLY A 3 9.54 -7.50 -4.65
C GLY A 3 8.51 -6.38 -4.52
N LEU A 4 7.52 -6.37 -5.42
CA LEU A 4 6.31 -5.57 -5.24
C LEU A 4 5.22 -6.47 -4.67
N THR A 5 4.60 -6.05 -3.57
CA THR A 5 3.49 -6.77 -2.94
C THR A 5 2.24 -5.89 -2.93
N GLY A 6 1.10 -6.49 -3.26
CA GLY A 6 -0.20 -5.82 -3.14
C GLY A 6 -0.66 -5.76 -1.70
N VAL A 7 -1.15 -4.61 -1.26
CA VAL A 7 -1.56 -4.39 0.13
C VAL A 7 -2.71 -5.29 0.53
N ARG A 8 -3.62 -5.63 -0.41
CA ARG A 8 -4.65 -6.65 -0.15
C ARG A 8 -4.09 -8.03 0.22
N SER A 9 -2.95 -8.42 -0.34
CA SER A 9 -2.29 -9.69 0.02
C SER A 9 -1.56 -9.64 1.35
N LEU A 10 -1.37 -8.44 1.93
CA LEU A 10 -0.82 -8.29 3.27
C LEU A 10 -1.86 -8.56 4.34
N THR A 11 -3.14 -8.25 4.06
CA THR A 11 -4.24 -8.63 4.95
C THR A 11 -4.23 -10.13 5.14
N THR A 12 -4.37 -10.58 6.39
CA THR A 12 -4.23 -11.97 6.86
C THR A 12 -2.81 -12.54 6.93
N LEU A 13 -1.76 -11.80 6.54
CA LEU A 13 -0.41 -12.29 6.78
C LEU A 13 -0.14 -12.39 8.29
N PRO A 14 0.47 -13.50 8.75
CA PRO A 14 0.89 -13.60 10.14
C PRO A 14 2.03 -12.63 10.43
N VAL A 15 2.00 -12.04 11.62
CA VAL A 15 3.12 -11.34 12.23
C VAL A 15 3.89 -12.34 13.08
N VAL A 16 5.16 -12.56 12.77
CA VAL A 16 6.00 -13.57 13.41
C VAL A 16 7.30 -12.99 13.96
N THR A 17 7.80 -13.57 15.05
CA THR A 17 9.18 -13.32 15.51
C THR A 17 10.19 -13.99 14.57
N LEU A 18 11.46 -13.61 14.66
CA LEU A 18 12.53 -14.31 13.91
C LEU A 18 12.71 -15.77 14.32
N GLY A 19 12.22 -16.15 15.51
CA GLY A 19 12.16 -17.54 15.97
C GLY A 19 10.97 -18.32 15.42
N GLY A 20 10.04 -17.67 14.71
CA GLY A 20 8.85 -18.29 14.11
C GLY A 20 7.58 -18.23 14.96
N ASP A 21 7.59 -17.53 16.10
CA ASP A 21 6.40 -17.42 16.95
C ASP A 21 5.37 -16.49 16.33
N ALA A 22 4.15 -16.99 16.11
CA ALA A 22 3.04 -16.19 15.62
C ALA A 22 2.45 -15.31 16.73
N LEU A 23 2.50 -13.99 16.51
CA LEU A 23 2.03 -12.97 17.45
C LEU A 23 0.60 -12.51 17.15
N ALA A 24 0.30 -12.29 15.88
CA ALA A 24 -0.94 -11.68 15.40
C ALA A 24 -1.12 -11.90 13.89
N HIS A 25 -2.21 -11.39 13.32
CA HIS A 25 -2.36 -11.26 11.87
C HIS A 25 -2.56 -9.80 11.47
N VAL A 26 -2.07 -9.44 10.29
CA VAL A 26 -2.32 -8.12 9.70
C VAL A 26 -3.80 -8.01 9.34
N ARG A 27 -4.44 -6.95 9.85
CA ARG A 27 -5.81 -6.60 9.53
C ARG A 27 -5.85 -5.58 8.39
N ASP A 28 -5.32 -4.38 8.66
CA ASP A 28 -5.23 -3.29 7.69
C ASP A 28 -3.82 -2.72 7.66
N THR A 29 -3.47 -2.08 6.54
CA THR A 29 -2.22 -1.34 6.38
C THR A 29 -2.52 0.16 6.43
N VAL A 30 -1.79 0.89 7.28
CA VAL A 30 -1.88 2.34 7.41
C VAL A 30 -0.70 2.97 6.70
N PHE A 31 -0.95 4.00 5.89
CA PHE A 31 0.09 4.67 5.11
C PHE A 31 0.39 6.05 5.66
N ASP A 32 1.67 6.39 5.70
CA ASP A 32 2.12 7.76 5.73
C ASP A 32 2.21 8.25 4.28
N THR A 33 1.18 8.98 3.86
CA THR A 33 1.07 9.48 2.49
C THR A 33 2.08 10.59 2.19
N SER A 34 2.54 11.29 3.23
CA SER A 34 3.57 12.33 3.14
C SER A 34 4.96 11.71 2.93
N ALA A 35 5.30 10.69 3.70
CA ALA A 35 6.55 9.94 3.56
C ALA A 35 6.52 8.90 2.42
N GLY A 36 5.34 8.60 1.88
CA GLY A 36 5.17 7.66 0.77
C GLY A 36 5.51 6.21 1.15
N ARG A 37 5.16 5.79 2.37
CA ARG A 37 5.46 4.44 2.89
C ARG A 37 4.40 3.95 3.85
N ILE A 38 4.49 2.68 4.24
CA ILE A 38 3.71 2.13 5.34
C ILE A 38 4.11 2.84 6.64
N ALA A 39 3.09 3.28 7.39
CA ALA A 39 3.24 3.83 8.73
C ALA A 39 3.15 2.72 9.78
N SER A 40 2.10 1.89 9.71
CA SER A 40 1.87 0.77 10.63
C SER A 40 0.91 -0.27 10.04
N PHE A 41 0.83 -1.42 10.70
CA PHE A 41 -0.23 -2.41 10.49
C PHE A 41 -1.17 -2.43 11.71
N THR A 42 -2.48 -2.41 11.46
CA THR A 42 -3.45 -2.79 12.50
C THR A 42 -3.55 -4.30 12.52
N LEU A 43 -3.86 -4.86 13.68
CA LEU A 43 -3.76 -6.29 13.92
C LEU A 43 -5.09 -6.92 14.30
N THR A 44 -5.26 -8.18 13.97
CA THR A 44 -6.21 -9.10 14.61
C THR A 44 -5.46 -10.08 15.50
N GLY A 45 -6.17 -10.75 16.39
CA GLY A 45 -5.59 -11.76 17.26
C GLY A 45 -4.96 -12.96 16.51
N ARG A 46 -4.54 -13.96 17.28
CA ARG A 46 -3.80 -15.14 16.78
C ARG A 46 -4.62 -16.06 15.88
N THR A 47 -5.92 -15.86 15.77
CA THR A 47 -6.79 -16.57 14.82
C THR A 47 -7.50 -15.57 13.93
N LEU A 48 -7.82 -15.94 12.69
CA LEU A 48 -8.54 -15.06 11.75
C LEU A 48 -9.97 -14.72 12.21
N LEU A 49 -10.51 -15.49 13.15
CA LEU A 49 -11.80 -15.24 13.81
C LEU A 49 -11.67 -14.36 15.06
N SER A 50 -10.44 -14.09 15.51
CA SER A 50 -10.20 -13.16 16.61
C SER A 50 -10.54 -11.74 16.17
N GLY A 51 -11.21 -10.99 17.05
CA GLY A 51 -11.49 -9.58 16.82
C GLY A 51 -10.23 -8.72 16.67
N PRO A 52 -10.41 -7.42 16.37
CA PRO A 52 -9.32 -6.46 16.32
C PRO A 52 -8.51 -6.47 17.62
N LEU A 53 -7.18 -6.51 17.49
CA LEU A 53 -6.28 -6.40 18.61
C LEU A 53 -6.08 -4.90 18.92
N PRO A 54 -6.11 -4.45 20.19
CA PRO A 54 -5.84 -3.06 20.57
C PRO A 54 -4.33 -2.75 20.53
N ARG A 55 -3.63 -3.30 19.53
CA ARG A 55 -2.21 -3.07 19.28
C ARG A 55 -1.98 -2.86 17.80
N ASP A 56 -0.99 -2.04 17.47
CA ASP A 56 -0.44 -1.93 16.13
C ASP A 56 1.00 -2.40 16.04
N LEU A 57 1.44 -2.61 14.81
CA LEU A 57 2.83 -2.83 14.46
C LEU A 57 3.33 -1.63 13.66
N PRO A 58 4.05 -0.68 14.28
CA PRO A 58 4.64 0.44 13.56
C PRO A 58 5.72 -0.07 12.59
N TRP A 59 5.80 0.53 11.39
CA TRP A 59 6.78 0.09 10.39
C TRP A 59 8.23 0.09 10.88
N PRO A 60 8.71 1.06 11.67
CA PRO A 60 10.07 1.01 12.23
C PRO A 60 10.37 -0.24 13.07
N ALA A 61 9.36 -0.92 13.61
CA ALA A 61 9.52 -2.17 14.36
C ALA A 61 9.45 -3.43 13.46
N VAL A 62 9.06 -3.28 12.19
CA VAL A 62 9.09 -4.36 11.21
C VAL A 62 10.53 -4.65 10.82
N HIS A 63 10.96 -5.89 11.03
CA HIS A 63 12.27 -6.33 10.58
C HIS A 63 12.29 -6.55 9.08
N CYS A 64 11.30 -7.27 8.54
CA CYS A 64 11.19 -7.55 7.11
C CYS A 64 9.76 -7.92 6.72
N LEU A 65 9.30 -7.41 5.58
CA LEU A 65 8.06 -7.84 4.93
C LEU A 65 8.36 -8.94 3.91
N GLY A 66 8.03 -10.19 4.26
CA GLY A 66 8.18 -11.36 3.40
C GLY A 66 6.93 -11.67 2.58
N PRO A 67 6.99 -12.67 1.68
CA PRO A 67 5.86 -13.09 0.86
C PRO A 67 4.73 -13.75 1.66
N HIS A 68 5.06 -14.32 2.83
CA HIS A 68 4.12 -15.11 3.65
C HIS A 68 4.02 -14.64 5.11
N ALA A 69 4.78 -13.63 5.52
CA ALA A 69 4.75 -13.14 6.90
C ALA A 69 5.35 -11.73 7.00
N VAL A 70 4.90 -11.00 8.02
CA VAL A 70 5.58 -9.80 8.52
C VAL A 70 6.46 -10.22 9.68
N MET A 71 7.78 -10.08 9.52
CA MET A 71 8.75 -10.50 10.53
C MET A 71 9.11 -9.33 11.45
N VAL A 72 9.14 -9.59 12.75
CA VAL A 72 9.62 -8.68 13.80
C VAL A 72 10.71 -9.37 14.61
N ARG A 73 11.51 -8.60 15.34
CA ARG A 73 12.58 -9.18 16.19
C ARG A 73 12.00 -9.99 17.34
N ASP A 74 11.03 -9.41 18.05
CA ASP A 74 10.42 -9.99 19.23
C ASP A 74 9.02 -9.39 19.46
N ALA A 75 8.33 -9.88 20.49
CA ALA A 75 6.96 -9.47 20.83
C ALA A 75 6.82 -8.00 21.27
N GLY A 76 7.93 -7.36 21.70
CA GLY A 76 7.98 -5.94 22.06
C GLY A 76 7.85 -5.00 20.87
N ALA A 77 7.83 -5.53 19.64
CA ALA A 77 7.55 -4.75 18.44
C ALA A 77 6.10 -4.24 18.33
N LEU A 78 5.16 -4.83 19.10
CA LEU A 78 3.76 -4.41 19.10
C LEU A 78 3.54 -3.26 20.09
N CYS A 79 2.90 -2.19 19.65
CA CYS A 79 2.57 -1.05 20.49
C CYS A 79 1.09 -1.02 20.84
N ASP A 80 0.75 -0.57 22.05
CA ASP A 80 -0.65 -0.40 22.44
C ASP A 80 -1.30 0.73 21.64
N LEU A 81 -2.45 0.43 21.04
CA LEU A 81 -3.19 1.36 20.20
C LEU A 81 -4.54 1.70 20.85
N PRO A 82 -4.76 2.95 21.27
CA PRO A 82 -6.05 3.32 21.84
C PRO A 82 -7.18 3.15 20.81
N PRO A 83 -8.37 2.65 21.20
CA PRO A 83 -9.45 2.31 20.27
C PRO A 83 -9.89 3.48 19.35
N SER A 84 -9.89 4.69 19.89
CA SER A 84 -10.24 5.91 19.15
C SER A 84 -9.24 6.24 18.03
N ARG A 85 -7.96 5.92 18.25
CA ARG A 85 -6.89 6.07 17.25
C ARG A 85 -6.94 4.94 16.24
N ALA A 86 -7.17 3.71 16.68
CA ALA A 86 -7.36 2.56 15.78
C ALA A 86 -8.46 2.80 14.74
N HIS A 87 -9.60 3.34 15.16
CA HIS A 87 -10.69 3.68 14.24
C HIS A 87 -10.31 4.80 13.26
N ARG A 88 -9.73 5.91 13.77
CA ARG A 88 -9.33 7.03 12.90
C ARG A 88 -8.25 6.65 11.90
N ASP A 89 -7.24 5.89 12.32
CA ASP A 89 -6.14 5.48 11.46
C ASP A 89 -6.60 4.43 10.43
N ALA A 90 -7.54 3.53 10.79
CA ALA A 90 -8.19 2.65 9.83
C ALA A 90 -9.02 3.42 8.78
N VAL A 91 -9.66 4.52 9.16
CA VAL A 91 -10.41 5.38 8.22
C VAL A 91 -9.47 6.21 7.35
N ARG A 92 -8.39 6.79 7.92
CA ARG A 92 -7.41 7.63 7.23
C ARG A 92 -6.41 6.86 6.37
N GLY A 93 -6.04 5.64 6.78
CA GLY A 93 -5.10 4.77 6.07
C GLY A 93 -5.71 3.98 4.92
N ARG A 94 -7.04 3.97 4.79
CA ARG A 94 -7.72 3.18 3.75
C ARG A 94 -7.69 3.88 2.39
N LEU A 95 -6.58 3.68 1.69
CA LEU A 95 -6.46 3.98 0.26
C LEU A 95 -7.28 3.03 -0.61
N LEU A 96 -7.55 1.81 -0.13
CA LEU A 96 -8.36 0.83 -0.86
C LEU A 96 -9.81 1.33 -0.98
N GLY A 97 -10.30 1.41 -2.22
CA GLY A 97 -11.61 1.96 -2.55
C GLY A 97 -11.68 3.49 -2.48
N ALA A 98 -10.55 4.19 -2.37
CA ALA A 98 -10.50 5.63 -2.52
C ALA A 98 -10.90 6.04 -3.94
N GLN A 99 -11.65 7.14 -4.07
CA GLN A 99 -11.98 7.71 -5.37
C GLN A 99 -10.72 8.34 -5.97
N VAL A 100 -10.52 8.17 -7.28
CA VAL A 100 -9.41 8.80 -7.99
C VAL A 100 -9.96 10.01 -8.70
N LEU A 101 -9.35 11.17 -8.45
CA LEU A 101 -9.69 12.45 -9.05
C LEU A 101 -8.50 12.99 -9.84
N THR A 102 -8.76 13.74 -10.91
CA THR A 102 -7.73 14.63 -11.48
C THR A 102 -7.53 15.85 -10.57
N ASP A 103 -6.45 16.61 -10.78
CA ASP A 103 -6.23 17.91 -10.16
C ASP A 103 -7.30 18.95 -10.54
N ASP A 104 -7.94 18.78 -11.69
CA ASP A 104 -9.12 19.54 -12.13
C ASP A 104 -10.44 19.05 -11.49
N GLY A 105 -10.38 18.01 -10.64
CA GLY A 105 -11.53 17.49 -9.88
C GLY A 105 -12.37 16.45 -10.60
N GLU A 106 -11.96 15.97 -11.78
CA GLU A 106 -12.69 14.97 -12.55
C GLU A 106 -12.58 13.58 -11.91
N ALA A 107 -13.70 12.88 -11.76
CA ALA A 107 -13.74 11.53 -11.20
C ALA A 107 -13.36 10.48 -12.24
N VAL A 108 -12.18 9.90 -12.06
CA VAL A 108 -11.59 9.03 -13.09
C VAL A 108 -11.54 7.55 -12.72
N GLY A 109 -11.84 7.20 -11.47
CA GLY A 109 -11.91 5.81 -11.07
C GLY A 109 -11.87 5.58 -9.57
N THR A 110 -11.48 4.37 -9.19
CA THR A 110 -11.31 3.95 -7.79
C THR A 110 -10.05 3.12 -7.59
N VAL A 111 -9.40 3.28 -6.44
CA VAL A 111 -8.22 2.48 -6.06
C VAL A 111 -8.64 1.05 -5.75
N LEU A 112 -8.19 0.11 -6.57
CA LEU A 112 -8.35 -1.32 -6.33
C LEU A 112 -7.32 -1.84 -5.35
N ASP A 113 -6.07 -1.42 -5.47
CA ASP A 113 -4.96 -1.89 -4.65
C ASP A 113 -3.84 -0.86 -4.54
N VAL A 114 -2.96 -1.05 -3.57
CA VAL A 114 -1.72 -0.29 -3.41
C VAL A 114 -0.57 -1.27 -3.49
N LEU A 115 0.45 -0.96 -4.29
CA LEU A 115 1.67 -1.75 -4.42
C LEU A 115 2.76 -1.13 -3.57
N VAL A 116 3.37 -1.96 -2.73
CA VAL A 116 4.48 -1.56 -1.85
C VAL A 116 5.72 -2.40 -2.13
N GLU A 117 6.89 -1.81 -1.89
CA GLU A 117 8.15 -2.55 -1.87
C GLU A 117 8.24 -3.45 -0.64
N SER A 118 8.39 -4.76 -0.86
CA SER A 118 8.63 -5.75 0.20
C SER A 118 10.04 -5.63 0.79
N GLY A 119 10.37 -6.48 1.74
CA GLY A 119 11.64 -6.43 2.46
C GLY A 119 11.63 -5.34 3.53
N THR A 120 12.67 -4.53 3.59
CA THR A 120 12.86 -3.50 4.64
C THR A 120 12.32 -2.12 4.26
N SER A 121 11.89 -1.93 3.01
CA SER A 121 11.54 -0.62 2.46
C SER A 121 10.13 -0.16 2.84
N GLY A 122 9.10 -0.94 2.49
CA GLY A 122 7.69 -0.60 2.74
C GLY A 122 7.21 0.64 1.99
N ARG A 123 7.99 1.10 1.00
CA ARG A 123 7.66 2.29 0.20
C ARG A 123 6.47 2.00 -0.71
N LEU A 124 5.61 3.00 -0.88
CA LEU A 124 4.57 2.99 -1.90
C LEU A 124 5.22 3.09 -3.28
N ALA A 125 5.04 2.04 -4.08
CA ALA A 125 5.51 2.02 -5.46
C ALA A 125 4.44 2.57 -6.41
N ALA A 126 3.19 2.10 -6.27
CA ALA A 126 2.12 2.44 -7.20
C ALA A 126 0.72 2.18 -6.64
N PHE A 127 -0.29 2.67 -7.36
CA PHE A 127 -1.71 2.42 -7.15
C PHE A 127 -2.25 1.61 -8.32
N ARG A 128 -3.03 0.56 -8.04
CA ARG A 128 -3.80 -0.16 -9.04
C ARG A 128 -5.22 0.37 -9.00
N LEU A 129 -5.75 0.82 -10.13
CA LEU A 129 -7.03 1.52 -10.22
C LEU A 129 -8.02 0.75 -11.10
N ALA A 130 -9.30 0.89 -10.79
CA ALA A 130 -10.41 0.67 -11.71
C ALA A 130 -10.70 2.01 -12.40
N ALA A 131 -10.22 2.18 -13.62
CA ALA A 131 -10.39 3.40 -14.42
C ALA A 131 -11.73 3.42 -15.15
N ASN A 132 -12.35 4.60 -15.18
CA ASN A 132 -13.50 4.90 -16.01
C ASN A 132 -13.11 4.88 -17.50
N ARG A 133 -14.10 4.69 -18.38
CA ARG A 133 -13.89 4.54 -19.83
C ARG A 133 -13.14 5.72 -20.47
N GLU A 134 -13.27 6.92 -19.93
CA GLU A 134 -12.69 8.15 -20.48
C GLU A 134 -11.17 8.21 -20.31
N LEU A 135 -10.63 7.57 -19.27
CA LEU A 135 -9.19 7.56 -19.01
C LEU A 135 -8.40 6.57 -19.89
N VAL A 136 -9.09 5.64 -20.55
CA VAL A 136 -8.47 4.64 -21.44
C VAL A 136 -9.06 4.77 -22.84
N HIS A 137 -8.39 5.55 -23.70
CA HIS A 137 -8.74 5.59 -25.12
C HIS A 137 -8.39 4.26 -25.78
N GLY A 138 -9.41 3.49 -26.17
CA GLY A 138 -9.28 2.30 -27.01
C GLY A 138 -9.18 0.98 -26.25
N SER A 139 -10.34 0.35 -25.98
CA SER A 139 -10.62 -1.10 -26.09
C SER A 139 -11.81 -1.51 -25.19
N ARG A 140 -12.81 -2.18 -25.77
CA ARG A 140 -14.17 -2.26 -25.21
C ARG A 140 -14.42 -3.32 -24.13
N HIS A 141 -13.49 -4.24 -23.81
CA HIS A 141 -13.91 -5.45 -23.08
C HIS A 141 -13.06 -5.97 -21.91
N ARG A 142 -11.82 -5.54 -21.67
CA ARG A 142 -11.02 -6.01 -20.49
C ARG A 142 -10.06 -4.98 -19.86
N ARG A 143 -10.09 -3.71 -20.28
CA ARG A 143 -9.05 -2.70 -19.98
C ARG A 143 -9.52 -1.58 -19.04
N HIS A 144 -9.92 -1.92 -17.82
CA HIS A 144 -10.22 -0.93 -16.78
C HIS A 144 -9.24 -0.97 -15.62
N ARG A 145 -8.17 -1.78 -15.70
CA ARG A 145 -7.16 -1.87 -14.64
C ARG A 145 -5.87 -1.18 -15.08
N VAL A 146 -5.59 -0.04 -14.47
CA VAL A 146 -4.39 0.76 -14.73
C VAL A 146 -3.54 0.88 -13.47
N TYR A 147 -2.24 1.03 -13.66
CA TYR A 147 -1.28 1.31 -12.61
C TYR A 147 -0.83 2.77 -12.73
N VAL A 148 -0.81 3.46 -11.58
CA VAL A 148 -0.29 4.82 -11.46
C VAL A 148 0.86 4.81 -10.47
N PRO A 149 2.11 5.10 -10.90
CA PRO A 149 3.24 5.19 -9.99
C PRO A 149 3.03 6.25 -8.91
N ARG A 150 3.52 6.02 -7.69
CA ARG A 150 3.38 6.98 -6.57
C ARG A 150 3.94 8.37 -6.92
N GLY A 151 5.00 8.40 -7.72
CA GLY A 151 5.63 9.65 -8.17
C GLY A 151 4.76 10.51 -9.06
N GLU A 152 3.73 9.93 -9.67
CA GLU A 152 2.77 10.63 -10.52
C GLU A 152 1.50 10.99 -9.74
N ALA A 153 1.25 10.37 -8.58
CA ALA A 153 0.16 10.77 -7.69
C ALA A 153 0.54 12.04 -6.91
N LEU A 154 -0.27 13.10 -7.08
CA LEU A 154 0.02 14.41 -6.51
C LEU A 154 -0.27 14.44 -5.00
N ARG A 155 -1.45 13.97 -4.58
CA ARG A 155 -1.89 14.00 -3.18
C ARG A 155 -2.89 12.90 -2.84
N VAL A 156 -2.90 12.49 -1.57
CA VAL A 156 -3.98 11.71 -0.98
C VAL A 156 -4.72 12.62 -0.01
N THR A 157 -5.99 12.90 -0.27
CA THR A 157 -6.84 13.77 0.56
C THR A 157 -8.01 12.96 1.10
N GLY A 158 -7.97 12.61 2.39
CA GLY A 158 -9.02 11.81 3.03
C GLY A 158 -9.20 10.46 2.32
N ARG A 159 -10.33 10.30 1.61
CA ARG A 159 -10.66 9.09 0.82
C ARG A 159 -10.50 9.28 -0.69
N ALA A 160 -9.74 10.29 -1.13
CA ALA A 160 -9.48 10.57 -2.53
C ALA A 160 -7.98 10.53 -2.85
N LEU A 161 -7.65 9.96 -4.01
CA LEU A 161 -6.33 10.01 -4.64
C LEU A 161 -6.40 11.03 -5.77
N VAL A 162 -5.62 12.10 -5.68
CA VAL A 162 -5.53 13.13 -6.72
C VAL A 162 -4.31 12.85 -7.59
N ILE A 163 -4.54 12.72 -8.89
CA ILE A 163 -3.52 12.55 -9.92
C ILE A 163 -3.56 13.77 -10.86
N PRO A 164 -2.44 14.21 -11.46
CA PRO A 164 -2.50 15.22 -12.51
C PRO A 164 -3.34 14.74 -13.69
N SER A 165 -4.05 15.64 -14.37
CA SER A 165 -4.81 15.35 -15.60
C SER A 165 -3.92 14.74 -16.71
N HIS A 166 -2.61 15.02 -16.69
CA HIS A 166 -1.61 14.48 -17.61
C HIS A 166 -0.82 13.28 -17.04
N ALA A 167 -1.28 12.68 -15.93
CA ALA A 167 -0.63 11.51 -15.33
C ALA A 167 -0.56 10.35 -16.34
N ARG A 168 0.60 9.69 -16.42
CA ARG A 168 0.77 8.53 -17.31
C ARG A 168 0.19 7.31 -16.61
N THR A 169 -0.81 6.71 -17.24
CA THR A 169 -1.41 5.47 -16.75
C THR A 169 -0.88 4.29 -17.55
N TYR A 170 -0.54 3.21 -16.85
CA TYR A 170 -0.02 1.99 -17.46
C TYR A 170 -1.13 0.95 -17.43
N VAL A 171 -1.55 0.45 -18.59
CA VAL A 171 -2.60 -0.58 -18.67
C VAL A 171 -2.01 -1.93 -18.31
N THR A 172 -2.83 -2.85 -17.79
CA THR A 172 -2.39 -4.19 -17.31
C THR A 172 -1.59 -4.99 -18.34
N ASP A 173 -1.79 -4.75 -19.64
CA ASP A 173 -1.05 -5.42 -20.72
C ASP A 173 0.43 -4.94 -20.83
N ASP A 174 0.81 -3.85 -20.14
CA ASP A 174 2.16 -3.26 -20.13
C ASP A 174 2.91 -3.45 -18.80
N LEU A 175 2.61 -4.53 -18.05
CA LEU A 175 3.24 -4.85 -16.77
C LEU A 175 4.80 -4.83 -16.78
N PRO A 176 5.49 -5.29 -17.85
CA PRO A 176 6.95 -5.20 -17.93
C PRO A 176 7.49 -3.76 -17.96
N ALA A 177 6.83 -2.86 -18.70
CA ALA A 177 7.21 -1.44 -18.77
C ALA A 177 7.00 -0.73 -17.44
N PHE A 178 5.94 -1.11 -16.71
CA PHE A 178 5.69 -0.63 -15.35
C PHE A 178 6.80 -1.05 -14.37
N VAL A 179 7.22 -2.33 -14.38
CA VAL A 179 8.28 -2.83 -13.49
C VAL A 179 9.62 -2.14 -13.77
N ALA A 180 9.99 -1.95 -15.04
CA ALA A 180 11.20 -1.23 -15.41
C ALA A 180 11.23 0.20 -14.84
N ARG A 181 10.12 0.93 -14.95
CA ARG A 181 10.02 2.31 -14.47
C ARG A 181 10.08 2.43 -12.94
N VAL A 182 9.45 1.51 -12.22
CA VAL A 182 9.56 1.44 -10.75
C VAL A 182 11.02 1.16 -10.36
N GLY A 183 11.71 0.28 -11.08
CA GLY A 183 13.14 -0.01 -10.88
C GLY A 183 14.05 1.22 -11.07
N GLU A 184 13.87 1.98 -12.14
CA GLU A 184 14.63 3.22 -12.41
C GLU A 184 14.47 4.28 -11.30
N ARG A 185 13.29 4.36 -10.69
CA ARG A 185 13.01 5.31 -9.61
C ARG A 185 13.64 4.86 -8.28
N HIS A 186 13.66 3.55 -8.02
CA HIS A 186 14.37 2.99 -6.87
C HIS A 186 15.88 3.30 -6.96
N ALA A 187 16.47 3.19 -8.16
CA ALA A 187 17.88 3.56 -8.38
C ALA A 187 18.13 5.05 -8.08
N ARG A 188 17.33 5.96 -8.65
CA ARG A 188 17.46 7.42 -8.38
C ARG A 188 17.22 7.80 -6.92
N GLY A 189 16.30 7.14 -6.23
CA GLY A 189 16.01 7.42 -4.82
C GLY A 189 17.10 6.97 -3.83
N ARG A 190 18.08 6.15 -4.26
CA ARG A 190 19.27 5.82 -3.47
C ARG A 190 20.39 6.84 -3.66
N GLU A 191 20.47 7.48 -4.82
CA GLU A 191 21.53 8.42 -5.19
C GLU A 191 21.41 9.77 -4.47
N VAL A 192 20.19 10.20 -4.13
CA VAL A 192 19.93 11.45 -3.39
C VAL A 192 20.02 11.27 -1.86
N ALA A 193 20.25 10.05 -1.38
CA ALA A 193 20.32 9.71 0.04
C ALA A 193 21.72 9.25 0.48
N SER A 194 22.74 9.43 -0.37
CA SER A 194 24.13 9.10 -0.10
C SER A 194 25.02 10.34 -0.08
#